data_AF-A0A7S0NWM5-F1
#
_entry.id   AF-A0A7S0NWM5-F1
#
_cell.length_a   1.000
_cell.length_b   1.000
_cell.length_c   1.000
_cell.angle_alpha   90.00
_cell.angle_beta   90.00
_cell.angle_gamma   90.00
#
_symmetry.space_group_name_H-M   'P 1'
#
loop_
_entity.id
_entity.type
_entity.pdbx_description
1 polymer ?
#
loop_
_entity_poly.entity_id
_entity_poly.type
_entity_poly.pdbx_seq_one_letter_code
_entity_poly.pdbx_strand_id
1 'polypeptide(L)'
;MKLQQTPISAAIYFSTAARQVISSIAARASATPCVALVDSFSDDAYARSSLKLVGQGEQLVVAVCEAALAGLELVDLRKEPHPAPHPRTGAVDMIAFMPLSEADASSLRVDLERCERLAVRTGQAIGAAGCPVLLFGPNKGRSLLESRRGTSFFRSVKAGSHAAPSLQLPADFGPSQPSESSGISIVGRLCKLSPVQGGRQRIARGVWGAGDGATARGWYN
;
A
#
# COMPACT_ATOMS: atom_id res chain seq x y z
N MET A 1 21.75 -7.32 -23.46
CA MET A 1 21.82 -6.31 -22.38
C MET A 1 20.46 -6.29 -21.68
N LYS A 2 20.32 -6.78 -20.44
CA LYS A 2 19.04 -6.68 -19.71
C LYS A 2 18.82 -5.21 -19.37
N LEU A 3 17.76 -4.60 -19.89
CA LEU A 3 17.34 -3.26 -19.47
C LEU A 3 17.16 -3.30 -17.94
N GLN A 4 17.98 -2.55 -17.21
CA GLN A 4 17.77 -2.36 -15.78
C GLN A 4 16.41 -1.70 -15.61
N GLN A 5 15.49 -2.40 -14.95
CA GLN A 5 14.16 -1.87 -14.73
C GLN A 5 14.23 -0.72 -13.73
N THR A 6 13.47 0.36 -13.95
CA THR A 6 13.36 1.44 -12.97
C THR A 6 12.66 0.93 -11.70
N PRO A 7 13.06 1.43 -10.51
CA PRO A 7 12.39 1.09 -9.27
C PRO A 7 10.99 1.72 -9.18
N ILE A 8 10.08 0.99 -8.56
CA ILE A 8 8.70 1.40 -8.28
C ILE A 8 8.56 1.59 -6.78
N SER A 9 7.77 2.57 -6.36
CA SER A 9 7.37 2.75 -4.97
C SER A 9 6.01 2.10 -4.73
N ALA A 10 5.84 1.51 -3.55
CA ALA A 10 4.56 1.07 -3.03
C ALA A 10 4.31 1.74 -1.67
N ALA A 11 3.13 2.33 -1.51
CA ALA A 11 2.63 2.83 -0.22
C ALA A 11 1.52 1.91 0.28
N ILE A 12 1.62 1.49 1.53
CA ILE A 12 0.68 0.58 2.19
C ILE A 12 0.13 1.29 3.41
N TYR A 13 -1.18 1.35 3.56
CA TYR A 13 -1.85 2.01 4.66
C TYR A 13 -2.55 1.01 5.56
N PHE A 14 -2.33 1.14 6.86
CA PHE A 14 -2.88 0.27 7.90
C PHE A 14 -3.78 1.07 8.84
N SER A 15 -4.89 0.47 9.25
CA SER A 15 -5.89 1.08 10.14
C SER A 15 -5.53 0.95 11.62
N THR A 16 -4.25 1.10 11.96
CA THR A 16 -3.74 1.09 13.33
C THR A 16 -2.61 2.10 13.48
N ALA A 17 -2.43 2.64 14.69
CA ALA A 17 -1.23 3.41 15.07
C ALA A 17 -0.31 2.65 16.04
N ALA A 18 -0.62 1.39 16.36
CA ALA A 18 0.18 0.58 17.26
C ALA A 18 1.58 0.35 16.69
N ARG A 19 2.56 1.10 17.18
CA ARG A 19 3.93 1.11 16.64
C ARG A 19 4.57 -0.28 16.66
N GLN A 20 4.33 -1.09 17.70
CA GLN A 20 4.84 -2.46 17.77
C GLN A 20 4.27 -3.34 16.65
N VAL A 21 2.99 -3.20 16.32
CA VAL A 21 2.35 -3.90 15.20
C VAL A 21 3.00 -3.48 13.88
N ILE A 22 3.17 -2.17 13.67
CA ILE A 22 3.79 -1.64 12.45
C ILE A 22 5.26 -2.07 12.33
N SER A 23 6.01 -2.11 13.43
CA SER A 23 7.39 -2.63 13.44
C SER A 23 7.45 -4.10 13.05
N SER A 24 6.54 -4.94 13.54
CA SER A 24 6.46 -6.37 13.15
C SER A 24 6.11 -6.54 11.67
N ILE A 25 5.17 -5.74 11.15
CA ILE A 25 4.80 -5.73 9.73
C ILE A 25 5.99 -5.28 8.88
N ALA A 26 6.66 -4.19 9.28
CA ALA A 26 7.83 -3.65 8.58
C ALA A 26 8.99 -4.64 8.55
N ALA A 27 9.21 -5.40 9.63
CA ALA A 27 10.23 -6.44 9.69
C ALA A 27 9.97 -7.57 8.67
N ARG A 28 8.71 -8.02 8.53
CA ARG A 28 8.32 -9.03 7.52
C ARG A 28 8.55 -8.52 6.10
N ALA A 29 8.14 -7.29 5.82
CA ALA A 29 8.37 -6.67 4.51
C ALA A 29 9.87 -6.56 4.18
N SER A 30 10.66 -6.10 5.16
CA SER A 30 12.10 -5.85 5.00
C SER A 30 12.95 -7.11 4.95
N ALA A 31 12.40 -8.27 5.30
CA ALA A 31 13.06 -9.57 5.10
C ALA A 31 13.13 -9.96 3.61
N THR A 32 12.41 -9.26 2.73
CA THR A 32 12.43 -9.51 1.29
C THR A 32 13.68 -8.89 0.65
N PRO A 33 14.51 -9.68 -0.07
CA PRO A 33 15.71 -9.16 -0.73
C PRO A 33 15.38 -8.08 -1.77
N CYS A 34 16.30 -7.14 -1.96
CA CYS A 34 16.22 -6.11 -3.01
C CYS A 34 15.01 -5.17 -2.91
N VAL A 35 14.40 -5.04 -1.72
CA VAL A 35 13.38 -4.05 -1.40
C VAL A 35 13.85 -3.19 -0.23
N ALA A 36 13.72 -1.88 -0.35
CA ALA A 36 14.03 -0.93 0.70
C ALA A 36 12.74 -0.43 1.36
N LEU A 37 12.67 -0.51 2.68
CA LEU A 37 11.74 0.30 3.48
C LEU A 37 12.31 1.71 3.58
N VAL A 38 11.64 2.68 2.93
CA VAL A 38 12.15 4.06 2.83
C VAL A 38 11.43 5.02 3.76
N ASP A 39 10.27 4.64 4.27
CA ASP A 39 9.49 5.44 5.22
C ASP A 39 8.52 4.54 6.01
N SER A 40 8.35 4.87 7.28
CA SER A 40 7.36 4.26 8.18
C SER A 40 6.78 5.36 9.05
N PHE A 41 5.47 5.58 8.94
CA PHE A 41 4.79 6.66 9.63
C PHE A 41 3.57 6.13 10.38
N SER A 42 3.39 6.56 11.63
CA SER A 42 2.24 6.23 12.47
C SER A 42 1.67 7.50 13.07
N ASP A 43 0.36 7.65 12.97
CA ASP A 43 -0.40 8.79 13.46
C ASP A 43 -1.44 8.31 14.46
N ASP A 44 -1.18 8.57 15.74
CA ASP A 44 -2.06 8.18 16.85
C ASP A 44 -3.40 8.92 16.79
N ALA A 45 -3.42 10.18 16.32
CA ALA A 45 -4.63 10.99 16.24
C ALA A 45 -5.59 10.49 15.14
N TYR A 46 -5.05 9.93 14.06
CA TYR A 46 -5.83 9.32 12.98
C TYR A 46 -5.95 7.80 13.14
N ALA A 47 -5.29 7.23 14.16
CA ALA A 47 -5.11 5.82 14.42
C ALA A 47 -4.84 5.04 13.11
N ARG A 48 -3.84 5.52 12.37
CA ARG A 48 -3.48 5.04 11.04
C ARG A 48 -1.98 5.08 10.86
N SER A 49 -1.45 4.13 10.11
CA SER A 49 -0.04 4.07 9.77
C SER A 49 0.16 3.82 8.29
N SER A 50 1.38 4.06 7.82
CA SER A 50 1.80 3.72 6.47
C SER A 50 3.24 3.23 6.41
N LEU A 51 3.50 2.31 5.49
CA LEU A 51 4.84 1.91 5.08
C LEU A 51 5.04 2.31 3.62
N LYS A 52 6.25 2.80 3.29
CA LYS A 52 6.67 3.01 1.90
C LYS A 52 7.83 2.10 1.58
N LEU A 53 7.61 1.25 0.59
CA LEU A 53 8.61 0.34 0.05
C LEU A 53 9.05 0.82 -1.33
N VAL A 54 10.31 0.56 -1.67
CA VAL A 54 10.88 0.81 -2.99
C VAL A 54 11.61 -0.45 -3.44
N GLY A 55 11.33 -0.90 -4.66
CA GLY A 55 11.94 -2.10 -5.21
C GLY A 55 11.61 -2.30 -6.68
N GLN A 56 11.89 -3.49 -7.20
CA GLN A 56 11.67 -3.82 -8.61
C GLN A 56 10.95 -5.16 -8.75
N GLY A 57 9.99 -5.20 -9.70
CA GLY A 57 9.36 -6.42 -10.18
C GLY A 57 8.78 -7.29 -9.07
N GLU A 58 9.09 -8.59 -9.12
CA GLU A 58 8.59 -9.64 -8.24
C GLU A 58 8.86 -9.37 -6.75
N GLN A 59 10.08 -8.93 -6.43
CA GLN A 59 10.48 -8.74 -5.03
C GLN A 59 9.63 -7.66 -4.35
N LEU A 60 9.26 -6.60 -5.08
CA LEU A 60 8.37 -5.58 -4.54
C LEU A 60 6.96 -6.14 -4.26
N VAL A 61 6.43 -7.03 -5.11
CA VAL A 61 5.14 -7.70 -4.84
C VAL A 61 5.25 -8.55 -3.59
N VAL A 62 6.30 -9.36 -3.47
CA VAL A 62 6.51 -10.23 -2.29
C VAL A 62 6.55 -9.39 -1.01
N ALA A 63 7.35 -8.32 -0.97
CA ALA A 63 7.45 -7.46 0.20
C ALA A 63 6.13 -6.77 0.57
N VAL A 64 5.39 -6.29 -0.42
CA VAL A 64 4.07 -5.67 -0.22
C VAL A 64 3.05 -6.69 0.27
N CYS A 65 3.06 -7.91 -0.29
CA CYS A 65 2.20 -9.00 0.16
C CYS A 65 2.54 -9.41 1.59
N GLU A 66 3.81 -9.59 1.94
CA GLU A 66 4.23 -9.90 3.32
C GLU A 66 3.74 -8.84 4.31
N ALA A 67 3.87 -7.56 3.95
CA ALA A 67 3.35 -6.47 4.77
C ALA A 67 1.82 -6.51 4.89
N ALA A 68 1.11 -6.74 3.78
CA ALA A 68 -0.34 -6.77 3.76
C ALA A 68 -0.90 -7.98 4.55
N LEU A 69 -0.35 -9.17 4.34
CA LEU A 69 -0.75 -10.38 5.05
C LEU A 69 -0.48 -10.26 6.56
N ALA A 70 0.68 -9.69 6.94
CA ALA A 70 0.96 -9.37 8.34
C ALA A 70 -0.04 -8.36 8.92
N GLY A 71 -0.43 -7.35 8.13
CA GLY A 71 -1.46 -6.40 8.52
C GLY A 71 -2.83 -7.04 8.76
N LEU A 72 -3.24 -7.96 7.87
CA LEU A 72 -4.50 -8.71 8.02
C LEU A 72 -4.50 -9.66 9.23
N GLU A 73 -3.32 -10.16 9.61
CA GLU A 73 -3.14 -11.04 10.77
C GLU A 73 -3.14 -10.25 12.09
N LEU A 74 -2.43 -9.12 12.13
CA LEU A 74 -2.12 -8.41 13.38
C LEU A 74 -3.10 -7.26 13.69
N VAL A 75 -3.84 -6.76 12.70
CA VAL A 75 -4.77 -5.63 12.89
C VAL A 75 -6.21 -6.15 12.88
N ASP A 76 -6.90 -5.93 13.99
CA ASP A 76 -8.33 -6.21 14.13
C ASP A 76 -9.10 -4.90 14.29
N LEU A 77 -9.85 -4.50 13.27
CA LEU A 77 -10.59 -3.24 13.25
C LEU A 77 -11.52 -3.06 14.44
N ARG A 78 -12.03 -4.15 15.03
CA ARG A 78 -12.94 -4.13 16.18
C ARG A 78 -12.24 -3.71 17.49
N LYS A 79 -10.92 -3.82 17.53
CA LYS A 79 -10.08 -3.49 18.69
C LYS A 79 -9.43 -2.11 18.59
N GLU A 80 -9.47 -1.50 17.41
CA GLU A 80 -8.87 -0.19 17.18
C GLU A 80 -9.72 0.92 17.80
N PRO A 81 -9.11 2.03 18.25
CA PRO A 81 -9.82 3.06 18.99
C PRO A 81 -10.95 3.70 18.16
N HIS A 82 -12.05 3.98 18.84
CA HIS A 82 -13.19 4.69 18.31
C HIS A 82 -13.55 5.88 19.22
N PRO A 83 -13.88 7.06 18.65
CA PRO A 83 -13.89 7.37 17.22
C PRO A 83 -12.47 7.49 16.64
N ALA A 84 -12.30 7.06 15.37
CA ALA A 84 -11.09 7.29 14.61
C ALA A 84 -11.39 8.35 13.54
N PRO A 85 -10.72 9.52 13.53
CA PRO A 85 -10.98 10.59 12.57
C PRO A 85 -10.77 10.17 11.11
N HIS A 86 -9.85 9.24 10.84
CA HIS A 86 -9.67 8.71 9.49
C HIS A 86 -10.75 7.65 9.18
N PRO A 87 -11.54 7.81 8.10
CA PRO A 87 -12.45 6.77 7.65
C PRO A 87 -11.65 5.58 7.12
N ARG A 88 -11.96 4.37 7.59
CA ARG A 88 -11.22 3.14 7.26
C ARG A 88 -12.08 2.20 6.45
N THR A 89 -11.48 1.60 5.43
CA THR A 89 -12.11 0.57 4.60
C THR A 89 -11.78 -0.83 5.11
N GLY A 90 -10.54 -1.03 5.58
CA GLY A 90 -10.00 -2.31 5.99
C GLY A 90 -8.82 -2.17 6.95
N ALA A 91 -8.42 -3.28 7.57
CA ALA A 91 -7.21 -3.41 8.38
C ALA A 91 -5.97 -3.00 7.57
N VAL A 92 -5.87 -3.53 6.35
CA VAL A 92 -5.04 -2.99 5.27
C VAL A 92 -5.96 -2.15 4.38
N ASP A 93 -5.93 -0.83 4.57
CA ASP A 93 -6.93 0.07 4.01
C ASP A 93 -6.69 0.32 2.51
N MET A 94 -5.44 0.66 2.16
CA MET A 94 -5.10 1.02 0.79
C MET A 94 -3.65 0.65 0.45
N ILE A 95 -3.45 0.14 -0.76
CA ILE A 95 -2.13 -0.11 -1.34
C ILE A 95 -2.05 0.58 -2.69
N ALA A 96 -1.02 1.40 -2.88
CA ALA A 96 -0.79 2.12 -4.13
C ALA A 96 0.64 1.95 -4.64
N PHE A 97 0.77 1.52 -5.90
CA PHE A 97 2.02 1.50 -6.64
C PHE A 97 2.21 2.79 -7.45
N MET A 98 3.43 3.29 -7.51
CA MET A 98 3.79 4.57 -8.13
C MET A 98 5.17 4.51 -8.80
N PRO A 99 5.32 5.06 -10.02
CA PRO A 99 6.64 5.25 -10.61
C PRO A 99 7.49 6.22 -9.77
N LEU A 100 8.79 5.97 -9.67
CA LEU A 100 9.74 6.87 -8.99
C LEU A 100 10.39 7.90 -9.92
N SER A 101 10.50 7.59 -11.21
CA SER A 101 11.13 8.44 -12.22
C SER A 101 10.10 8.99 -13.19
N GLU A 102 10.32 10.23 -13.64
CA GLU A 102 9.57 10.90 -14.71
C GLU A 102 10.54 11.32 -15.84
N ALA A 103 11.68 10.62 -16.00
CA ALA A 103 12.78 11.05 -16.86
C ALA A 103 12.36 11.28 -18.34
N ASP A 104 11.44 10.48 -18.85
CA ASP A 104 10.80 10.71 -20.15
C ASP A 104 9.39 10.12 -20.20
N ALA A 105 8.55 10.61 -21.13
CA ALA A 105 7.15 10.20 -21.22
C ALA A 105 6.95 8.72 -21.59
N SER A 106 7.89 8.13 -22.33
CA SER A 106 7.80 6.73 -22.77
C SER A 106 8.13 5.77 -21.62
N SER A 107 9.16 6.07 -20.83
CA SER A 107 9.49 5.29 -19.62
C SER A 107 8.42 5.42 -18.55
N LEU A 108 7.82 6.61 -18.37
CA LEU A 108 6.72 6.80 -17.44
C LEU A 108 5.51 5.91 -17.79
N ARG A 109 5.14 5.81 -19.07
CA ARG A 109 4.04 4.94 -19.50
C ARG A 109 4.33 3.48 -19.16
N VAL A 110 5.53 2.98 -19.49
CA VAL A 110 5.95 1.61 -19.17
C VAL A 110 5.89 1.36 -17.66
N ASP A 111 6.29 2.33 -16.85
CA ASP A 111 6.28 2.19 -15.38
C ASP A 111 4.88 2.24 -14.78
N LEU A 112 3.96 3.01 -15.36
CA LEU A 112 2.54 2.98 -14.97
C LEU A 112 1.91 1.63 -15.26
N GLU A 113 2.15 1.07 -16.45
CA GLU A 113 1.69 -0.28 -16.82
C GLU A 113 2.29 -1.35 -15.89
N ARG A 114 3.56 -1.19 -15.47
CA ARG A 114 4.20 -2.04 -14.46
C ARG A 114 3.50 -1.92 -13.10
N CYS A 115 3.26 -0.70 -12.62
CA CYS A 115 2.56 -0.46 -11.35
C CYS A 115 1.19 -1.15 -11.32
N GLU A 116 0.46 -1.12 -12.43
CA GLU A 116 -0.83 -1.81 -12.57
C GLU A 116 -0.71 -3.33 -12.45
N ARG A 117 0.30 -3.93 -13.11
CA ARG A 117 0.55 -5.37 -13.00
C ARG A 117 0.90 -5.77 -11.56
N LEU A 118 1.70 -4.96 -10.86
CA LEU A 118 2.04 -5.22 -9.45
C LEU A 118 0.80 -5.10 -8.54
N ALA A 119 -0.07 -4.11 -8.80
CA ALA A 119 -1.32 -3.92 -8.07
C ALA A 119 -2.26 -5.13 -8.22
N VAL A 120 -2.46 -5.62 -9.45
CA VAL A 120 -3.30 -6.80 -9.73
C VAL A 120 -2.79 -8.02 -8.95
N ARG A 121 -1.48 -8.28 -9.01
CA ARG A 121 -0.89 -9.46 -8.36
C ARG A 121 -0.94 -9.39 -6.83
N THR A 122 -0.72 -8.20 -6.29
CA THR A 122 -0.90 -7.94 -4.85
C THR A 122 -2.36 -8.17 -4.44
N GLY A 123 -3.30 -7.67 -5.25
CA GLY A 123 -4.73 -7.89 -5.02
C GLY A 123 -5.13 -9.38 -5.05
N GLN A 124 -4.58 -10.16 -5.97
CA GLN A 124 -4.82 -11.61 -6.02
C GLN A 124 -4.34 -12.31 -4.75
N ALA A 125 -3.14 -11.98 -4.25
CA ALA A 125 -2.60 -12.57 -3.03
C ALA A 125 -3.44 -12.23 -1.79
N ILE A 126 -3.85 -10.96 -1.64
CA ILE A 126 -4.73 -10.51 -0.55
C ILE A 126 -6.10 -11.17 -0.63
N GLY A 127 -6.65 -11.29 -1.85
CA GLY A 127 -7.91 -11.98 -2.10
C GLY A 127 -7.85 -13.46 -1.72
N ALA A 128 -6.76 -14.15 -2.07
CA ALA A 128 -6.53 -15.54 -1.70
C ALA A 128 -6.41 -15.75 -0.19
N ALA A 129 -5.97 -14.72 0.56
CA ALA A 129 -5.95 -14.72 2.01
C ALA A 129 -7.32 -14.40 2.67
N GLY A 130 -8.38 -14.28 1.87
CA GLY A 130 -9.76 -14.14 2.37
C GLY A 130 -10.19 -12.69 2.63
N CYS A 131 -9.42 -11.68 2.20
CA CYS A 131 -9.84 -10.28 2.28
C CYS A 131 -10.42 -9.82 0.93
N PRO A 132 -11.62 -9.21 0.88
CA PRO A 132 -12.13 -8.63 -0.35
C PRO A 132 -11.23 -7.49 -0.83
N VAL A 133 -10.92 -7.50 -2.13
CA VAL A 133 -10.10 -6.48 -2.78
C VAL A 133 -10.89 -5.73 -3.83
N LEU A 134 -10.81 -4.40 -3.78
CA LEU A 134 -11.22 -3.53 -4.88
C LEU A 134 -9.99 -2.93 -5.57
N LEU A 135 -9.87 -3.14 -6.88
CA LEU A 135 -8.85 -2.51 -7.69
C LEU A 135 -9.20 -1.05 -8.05
N PHE A 136 -8.22 -0.17 -8.14
CA PHE A 136 -8.39 1.15 -8.77
C PHE A 136 -7.26 1.46 -9.74
N GLY A 137 -7.56 2.32 -10.72
CA GLY A 137 -6.68 2.69 -11.81
C GLY A 137 -7.29 2.37 -13.19
N PRO A 138 -6.63 2.78 -14.28
CA PRO A 138 -7.08 2.64 -15.66
C PRO A 138 -7.48 1.23 -16.05
N ASN A 139 -6.70 0.21 -15.67
CA ASN A 139 -7.03 -1.18 -16.02
C ASN A 139 -8.36 -1.65 -15.43
N LYS A 140 -8.81 -1.06 -14.31
CA LYS A 140 -10.13 -1.33 -13.76
C LYS A 140 -11.21 -0.36 -14.26
N GLY A 141 -10.81 0.74 -14.89
CA GLY A 141 -11.72 1.82 -15.29
C GLY A 141 -12.36 2.54 -14.10
N ARG A 142 -11.71 2.53 -12.93
CA ARG A 142 -12.27 3.05 -11.67
C ARG A 142 -11.25 3.88 -10.90
N SER A 143 -11.63 5.07 -10.45
CA SER A 143 -10.85 5.92 -9.57
C SER A 143 -10.84 5.42 -8.12
N LEU A 144 -9.87 5.85 -7.32
CA LEU A 144 -9.84 5.56 -5.88
C LEU A 144 -11.12 6.05 -5.17
N LEU A 145 -11.66 7.19 -5.60
CA LEU A 145 -12.90 7.74 -5.05
C LEU A 145 -14.09 6.83 -5.32
N GLU A 146 -14.24 6.33 -6.54
CA GLU A 146 -15.29 5.38 -6.90
C GLU A 146 -15.13 4.05 -6.16
N SER A 147 -13.90 3.55 -6.00
CA SER A 147 -13.65 2.37 -5.16
C SER A 147 -14.12 2.61 -3.72
N ARG A 148 -13.80 3.77 -3.12
CA ARG A 148 -14.27 4.12 -1.77
C ARG A 148 -15.78 4.26 -1.67
N ARG A 149 -16.44 4.83 -2.70
CA ARG A 149 -17.92 4.89 -2.77
C ARG A 149 -18.55 3.50 -2.75
N GLY A 150 -17.88 2.52 -3.35
CA GLY A 150 -18.27 1.12 -3.32
C GLY A 150 -18.13 0.42 -1.95
N THR A 151 -17.75 1.13 -0.88
CA THR A 151 -17.48 0.54 0.45
C THR A 151 -18.22 1.26 1.57
N SER A 152 -17.94 0.90 2.84
CA SER A 152 -18.44 1.61 4.02
C SER A 152 -17.72 2.94 4.31
N PHE A 153 -16.73 3.35 3.51
CA PHE A 153 -15.89 4.53 3.75
C PHE A 153 -16.70 5.80 4.04
N PHE A 154 -17.65 6.18 3.18
CA PHE A 154 -18.43 7.41 3.37
C PHE A 154 -19.47 7.33 4.48
N ARG A 155 -19.96 6.11 4.80
CA ARG A 155 -20.78 5.93 5.99
C ARG A 155 -19.96 6.17 7.25
N SER A 156 -18.70 5.72 7.26
CA SER A 156 -17.77 5.98 8.35
C SER A 156 -17.47 7.47 8.50
N VAL A 157 -17.25 8.19 7.40
CA VAL A 157 -17.12 9.67 7.39
C VAL A 157 -18.34 10.32 8.05
N LYS A 158 -19.55 9.98 7.59
CA LYS A 158 -20.80 10.59 8.07
C LYS A 158 -21.05 10.31 9.55
N ALA A 159 -20.69 9.11 10.02
CA ALA A 159 -20.85 8.72 11.42
C ALA A 159 -19.75 9.29 12.34
N GLY A 160 -18.63 9.75 11.79
CA GLY A 160 -17.44 10.10 12.58
C GLY A 160 -16.81 8.90 13.29
N SER A 161 -17.16 7.67 12.89
CA SER A 161 -16.72 6.41 13.49
C SER A 161 -16.62 5.31 12.43
N HIS A 162 -16.07 4.15 12.79
CA HIS A 162 -16.04 3.01 11.86
C HIS A 162 -17.45 2.46 11.67
N ALA A 163 -17.94 2.47 10.42
CA ALA A 163 -19.15 1.78 10.05
C ALA A 163 -18.84 0.34 9.62
N ALA A 164 -19.74 -0.59 9.94
CA ALA A 164 -19.65 -1.98 9.54
C ALA A 164 -19.23 -2.11 8.06
N PRO A 165 -18.18 -2.91 7.75
CA PRO A 165 -17.72 -3.12 6.40
C PRO A 165 -18.85 -3.60 5.49
N SER A 166 -18.93 -3.03 4.30
CA SER A 166 -19.89 -3.47 3.28
C SER A 166 -19.32 -3.22 1.90
N LEU A 167 -19.64 -4.09 0.96
CA LEU A 167 -19.23 -3.97 -0.43
C LEU A 167 -20.47 -3.73 -1.32
N GLN A 168 -20.49 -2.61 -2.04
CA GLN A 168 -21.55 -2.24 -2.99
C GLN A 168 -21.14 -2.49 -4.45
N LEU A 169 -19.86 -2.80 -4.66
CA LEU A 169 -19.29 -3.21 -5.94
C LEU A 169 -18.84 -4.67 -5.83
N PRO A 170 -18.87 -5.47 -6.90
CA PRO A 170 -18.24 -6.79 -6.86
C PRO A 170 -16.77 -6.69 -6.47
N ALA A 171 -16.32 -7.60 -5.59
CA ALA A 171 -14.89 -7.74 -5.28
C ALA A 171 -14.15 -8.14 -6.55
N ASP A 172 -12.99 -7.53 -6.80
CA ASP A 172 -12.11 -7.94 -7.88
C ASP A 172 -11.39 -9.25 -7.56
N PHE A 173 -11.03 -9.42 -6.28
CA PHE A 173 -10.48 -10.65 -5.73
C PHE A 173 -11.00 -10.88 -4.31
N GLY A 174 -10.97 -12.14 -3.88
CA GLY A 174 -11.42 -12.54 -2.55
C GLY A 174 -12.94 -12.69 -2.43
N PRO A 175 -13.46 -12.84 -1.20
CA PRO A 175 -14.88 -13.08 -0.95
C PRO A 175 -15.74 -11.83 -1.25
N SER A 176 -17.04 -12.03 -1.44
CA SER A 176 -17.99 -10.92 -1.63
C SER A 176 -18.41 -10.24 -0.32
N GLN A 177 -18.23 -10.92 0.81
CA GLN A 177 -18.58 -10.43 2.14
C GLN A 177 -17.33 -10.09 2.93
N PRO A 178 -17.13 -8.81 3.32
CA PRO A 178 -16.02 -8.43 4.19
C PRO A 178 -16.26 -8.90 5.62
N SER A 179 -15.17 -9.30 6.30
CA SER A 179 -15.22 -9.54 7.73
C SER A 179 -15.19 -8.22 8.52
N GLU A 180 -15.73 -8.20 9.73
CA GLU A 180 -15.65 -7.03 10.61
C GLU A 180 -14.23 -6.73 11.10
N SER A 181 -13.37 -7.75 11.22
CA SER A 181 -11.99 -7.56 11.71
C SER A 181 -11.05 -7.04 10.63
N SER A 182 -11.17 -7.55 9.40
CA SER A 182 -10.25 -7.23 8.29
C SER A 182 -10.79 -6.17 7.32
N GLY A 183 -12.11 -6.04 7.19
CA GLY A 183 -12.75 -5.12 6.25
C GLY A 183 -12.37 -5.40 4.79
N ILE A 184 -12.10 -4.34 4.03
CA ILE A 184 -11.88 -4.36 2.57
C ILE A 184 -10.55 -3.66 2.25
N SER A 185 -9.74 -4.29 1.39
CA SER A 185 -8.52 -3.68 0.87
C SER A 185 -8.76 -3.00 -0.48
N ILE A 186 -8.27 -1.76 -0.65
CA ILE A 186 -8.28 -1.08 -1.95
C ILE A 186 -6.87 -1.04 -2.54
N VAL A 187 -6.65 -1.66 -3.70
CA VAL A 187 -5.31 -1.83 -4.28
C VAL A 187 -5.26 -1.21 -5.67
N GLY A 188 -4.18 -0.51 -6.01
CA GLY A 188 -4.10 0.11 -7.32
C GLY A 188 -2.82 0.88 -7.55
N ARG A 189 -2.90 1.86 -8.44
CA ARG A 189 -1.76 2.71 -8.80
C ARG A 189 -2.11 4.18 -8.86
N LEU A 190 -1.19 5.02 -8.42
CA LEU A 190 -1.30 6.47 -8.55
C LEU A 190 -0.41 6.97 -9.68
N CYS A 191 -0.84 8.04 -10.35
CA CYS A 191 -0.07 8.61 -11.46
C CYS A 191 1.22 9.27 -10.97
N LYS A 192 1.21 9.87 -9.77
CA LYS A 192 2.35 10.56 -9.16
C LYS A 192 2.33 10.39 -7.64
N LEU A 193 3.52 10.38 -7.05
CA LEU A 193 3.66 10.67 -5.62
C LEU A 193 3.15 12.10 -5.34
N SER A 194 2.53 12.32 -4.18
CA SER A 194 2.37 13.67 -3.63
C SER A 194 3.74 14.38 -3.57
N PRO A 195 3.85 15.70 -3.81
CA PRO A 195 5.12 16.41 -3.67
C PRO A 195 5.50 16.49 -2.18
N VAL A 196 6.18 15.46 -1.67
CA VAL A 196 7.06 15.64 -0.51
C VAL A 196 8.36 16.22 -1.05
N GLN A 197 8.65 17.48 -0.68
CA GLN A 197 9.82 18.22 -1.15
C GLN A 197 11.12 17.42 -0.91
N GLY A 198 11.94 17.27 -1.96
CA GLY A 198 13.37 16.93 -1.84
C GLY A 198 13.80 15.45 -1.76
N GLY A 199 12.88 14.47 -1.67
CA GLY A 199 13.24 13.05 -1.45
C GLY A 199 13.34 12.16 -2.70
N ARG A 200 12.70 12.54 -3.82
CA ARG A 200 12.44 11.64 -4.98
C ARG A 200 13.71 11.09 -5.64
N GLN A 201 14.69 11.95 -5.90
CA GLN A 201 15.90 11.57 -6.64
C GLN A 201 16.99 10.96 -5.74
N ARG A 202 17.01 11.31 -4.45
CA ARG A 202 17.98 10.77 -3.48
C ARG A 202 17.75 9.29 -3.18
N ILE A 203 16.48 8.87 -3.05
CA ILE A 203 16.14 7.46 -2.81
C ILE A 203 16.52 6.58 -4.01
N ALA A 204 16.19 7.01 -5.24
CA ALA A 204 16.51 6.25 -6.44
C ALA A 204 18.02 6.11 -6.69
N ARG A 205 18.82 7.15 -6.38
CA ARG A 205 20.29 7.12 -6.52
C ARG A 205 20.98 6.42 -5.35
N GLY A 206 20.46 6.55 -4.13
CA GLY A 206 21.08 6.02 -2.91
C GLY A 206 20.91 4.51 -2.73
N VAL A 207 19.75 3.97 -3.10
CA VAL A 207 19.44 2.54 -2.93
C VAL A 207 20.10 1.69 -4.04
N TRP A 208 20.38 2.26 -5.20
CA TRP A 208 20.83 1.51 -6.39
C TRP A 208 22.12 2.02 -7.03
N GLY A 209 22.70 3.10 -6.51
CA GLY A 209 24.00 3.64 -6.96
C GLY A 209 25.21 3.07 -6.21
N ALA A 210 25.00 2.42 -5.05
CA ALA A 210 26.03 1.71 -4.32
C ALA A 210 25.88 0.21 -4.59
N GLY A 211 26.85 -0.37 -5.32
CA GLY A 211 26.95 -1.81 -5.49
C GLY A 211 26.99 -2.50 -4.11
N ASP A 212 26.29 -3.63 -4.02
CA ASP A 212 26.27 -4.60 -2.93
C ASP A 212 26.40 -4.07 -1.48
N GLY A 213 25.26 -4.03 -0.78
CA GLY A 213 25.25 -4.34 0.66
C GLY A 213 25.37 -3.19 1.68
N ALA A 214 24.96 -1.96 1.36
CA ALA A 214 24.94 -0.88 2.36
C ALA A 214 23.61 -0.84 3.14
N THR A 215 23.65 -1.22 4.42
CA THR A 215 22.55 -1.04 5.38
C THR A 215 22.27 0.44 5.63
N ALA A 216 20.99 0.82 5.66
CA ALA A 216 20.49 2.19 5.75
C ALA A 216 20.64 2.83 7.15
N ARG A 217 21.87 2.97 7.65
CA ARG A 217 22.18 3.84 8.80
C ARG A 217 22.82 5.13 8.31
N GLY A 218 22.04 6.18 8.08
CA GLY A 218 22.59 7.51 7.76
C GLY A 218 21.69 8.49 7.02
N TRP A 219 20.37 8.29 6.97
CA TRP A 219 19.47 9.12 6.15
C TRP A 219 18.75 10.24 6.93
N TYR A 220 19.23 10.59 8.12
CA TYR A 220 18.74 11.74 8.89
C TYR A 220 19.89 12.69 9.21
N ASN A 221 20.12 13.65 8.31
CA ASN A 221 20.64 14.99 8.55
C ASN A 221 20.21 15.87 7.37
#